data_AF-C4L626-F1
#
_entry.id   AF-C4L626-F1
#
_cell.length_a   1.000
_cell.length_b   1.000
_cell.length_c   1.000
_cell.angle_alpha   90.00
_cell.angle_beta   90.00
_cell.angle_gamma   90.00
#
_symmetry.space_group_name_H-M   'P 1'
#
loop_
_entity.id
_entity.type
_entity.pdbx_description
1 polymer ?
#
loop_
_entity_poly.entity_id
_entity_poly.type
_entity_poly.pdbx_seq_one_letter_code
_entity_poly.pdbx_strand_id
1 'polypeptide(L)'
;MNRLILERIMPIAEHEKEDAALEVRGFKARLETEMEKLYDLLLMYESLIKHQDEQSGNIDLLMSQYREKTREQVKRQIETQQLVVQQACNRYHASQERLLGKVVEEKKYVTLHEKVSMQEMTVAKLTEQQMMDELAVIHHGKGK
;
A
#
# COMPACT_ATOMS: atom_id res chain seq x y z
N MET A 1 13.75 -21.39 16.50
CA MET A 1 14.04 -19.94 16.43
C MET A 1 13.91 -19.39 17.84
N ASN A 2 14.81 -18.50 18.26
CA ASN A 2 14.88 -18.06 19.66
C ASN A 2 13.84 -16.94 19.92
N ARG A 3 13.07 -17.02 21.01
CA ARG A 3 11.99 -16.06 21.33
C ARG A 3 12.46 -14.60 21.36
N LEU A 4 13.64 -14.37 21.96
CA LEU A 4 14.31 -13.06 21.99
C LEU A 4 14.54 -12.46 20.59
N ILE A 5 14.76 -13.30 19.57
CA ILE A 5 14.94 -12.83 18.20
C ILE A 5 13.60 -12.38 17.60
N LEU A 6 12.52 -13.12 17.89
CA LEU A 6 11.17 -12.76 17.40
C LEU A 6 10.66 -11.48 18.06
N GLU A 7 10.83 -11.35 19.38
CA GLU A 7 10.47 -10.13 20.13
C GLU A 7 11.22 -8.88 19.61
N ARG A 8 12.42 -9.07 19.02
CA ARG A 8 13.19 -7.98 18.41
C ARG A 8 12.83 -7.71 16.96
N ILE A 9 12.49 -8.72 16.17
CA ILE A 9 12.16 -8.58 14.74
C ILE A 9 10.74 -8.07 14.52
N MET A 10 9.77 -8.47 15.36
CA MET A 10 8.37 -8.06 15.20
C MET A 10 8.17 -6.54 15.18
N PRO A 11 8.76 -5.75 16.12
CA PRO A 11 8.63 -4.29 16.08
C PRO A 11 9.27 -3.66 14.84
N ILE A 12 10.34 -4.27 14.31
CA ILE A 12 10.99 -3.81 13.07
C ILE A 12 10.07 -4.05 11.89
N ALA A 13 9.49 -5.26 11.77
CA ALA A 13 8.56 -5.59 10.71
C ALA A 13 7.28 -4.74 10.75
N GLU A 14 6.79 -4.43 11.95
CA GLU A 14 5.66 -3.52 12.14
C GLU A 14 6.00 -2.10 11.68
N HIS A 15 7.17 -1.58 12.06
CA HIS A 15 7.63 -0.28 11.62
C HIS A 15 7.80 -0.21 10.08
N GLU A 16 8.40 -1.23 9.47
CA GLU A 16 8.54 -1.29 8.00
C GLU A 16 7.19 -1.35 7.27
N LYS A 17 6.18 -2.00 7.85
CA LYS A 17 4.79 -1.99 7.37
C LYS A 17 4.20 -0.58 7.44
N GLU A 18 4.42 0.13 8.55
CA GLU A 18 3.94 1.50 8.73
C GLU A 18 4.59 2.48 7.74
N ASP A 19 5.90 2.37 7.54
CA ASP A 19 6.65 3.16 6.56
C ASP A 19 6.14 2.91 5.13
N ALA A 20 5.95 1.64 4.76
CA ALA A 20 5.37 1.30 3.46
C ALA A 20 3.94 1.86 3.31
N ALA A 21 3.14 1.87 4.37
CA ALA A 21 1.80 2.45 4.35
C ALA A 21 1.82 3.99 4.21
N LEU A 22 2.81 4.66 4.81
CA LEU A 22 3.06 6.08 4.61
C LEU A 22 3.45 6.38 3.16
N GLU A 23 4.34 5.60 2.55
CA GLU A 23 4.70 5.73 1.13
C GLU A 23 3.48 5.60 0.22
N VAL A 24 2.66 4.56 0.42
CA VAL A 24 1.43 4.33 -0.37
C VAL A 24 0.49 5.54 -0.29
N ARG A 25 0.30 6.13 0.89
CA ARG A 25 -0.51 7.35 1.05
C ARG A 25 0.09 8.52 0.27
N GLY A 26 1.41 8.69 0.31
CA GLY A 26 2.11 9.71 -0.47
C GLY A 26 1.94 9.56 -1.97
N PHE A 27 2.07 8.33 -2.49
CA PHE A 27 1.85 8.05 -3.92
C PHE A 27 0.39 8.21 -4.33
N LYS A 28 -0.57 7.84 -3.46
CA LYS A 28 -2.00 8.05 -3.70
C LYS A 28 -2.33 9.53 -3.85
N ALA A 29 -1.87 10.36 -2.92
CA ALA A 29 -2.12 11.80 -2.95
C ALA A 29 -1.56 12.44 -4.24
N ARG A 30 -0.33 12.04 -4.65
CA ARG A 30 0.24 12.48 -5.92
C ARG A 30 -0.58 12.05 -7.12
N LEU A 31 -1.06 10.79 -7.14
CA LEU A 31 -1.91 10.31 -8.20
C LEU A 31 -3.20 11.13 -8.32
N GLU A 32 -3.88 11.38 -7.19
CA GLU A 32 -5.09 12.20 -7.14
C GLU A 32 -4.84 13.61 -7.70
N THR A 33 -3.74 14.26 -7.31
CA THR A 33 -3.35 15.57 -7.85
C THR A 33 -3.10 15.54 -9.36
N GLU A 34 -2.40 14.52 -9.88
CA GLU A 34 -2.15 14.44 -11.32
C GLU A 34 -3.40 14.11 -12.13
N MET A 35 -4.34 13.34 -11.55
CA MET A 35 -5.66 13.07 -12.13
C MET A 35 -6.53 14.33 -12.17
N GLU A 36 -6.50 15.15 -11.13
CA GLU A 36 -7.24 16.43 -11.07
C GLU A 36 -6.77 17.39 -12.18
N LYS A 37 -5.45 17.53 -12.36
CA LYS A 37 -4.89 18.32 -13.48
C LYS A 37 -5.34 17.81 -14.85
N LEU A 38 -5.39 16.49 -15.03
CA LEU A 38 -5.88 15.89 -16.28
C LEU A 38 -7.36 16.21 -16.50
N TYR A 39 -8.16 16.12 -15.43
CA TYR A 39 -9.58 16.45 -15.47
C TYR A 39 -9.81 17.91 -15.88
N ASP A 40 -9.08 18.85 -15.30
CA ASP A 40 -9.17 20.27 -15.66
C ASP A 40 -8.83 20.53 -17.13
N LEU A 41 -7.79 19.86 -17.66
CA LEU A 41 -7.42 19.96 -19.08
C LEU A 41 -8.53 19.41 -19.99
N LEU A 42 -9.17 18.31 -19.61
CA LEU A 42 -10.30 17.73 -20.35
C LEU A 42 -11.51 18.65 -20.36
N LEU A 43 -11.84 19.26 -19.21
CA LEU A 43 -12.92 20.26 -19.12
C LEU A 43 -12.62 21.48 -20.00
N MET A 44 -11.37 21.95 -20.00
CA MET A 44 -10.94 23.06 -20.86
C MET A 44 -11.10 22.70 -22.33
N TYR A 45 -10.69 21.49 -22.73
CA TYR A 45 -10.83 21.01 -24.10
C TYR A 45 -12.30 20.88 -24.53
N GLU A 46 -13.16 20.35 -23.66
CA GLU A 46 -14.60 20.25 -23.91
C GLU A 46 -15.24 21.64 -24.08
N SER A 47 -14.87 22.60 -23.23
CA SER A 47 -15.32 23.98 -23.32
C SER A 47 -14.94 24.62 -24.66
N LEU A 48 -13.71 24.39 -25.14
CA LEU A 48 -13.24 24.89 -26.43
C LEU A 48 -14.03 24.33 -27.62
N ILE A 49 -14.48 23.06 -27.54
CA ILE A 49 -15.35 22.45 -28.56
C ILE A 49 -16.73 23.09 -28.53
N LYS A 50 -17.35 23.19 -27.35
CA LYS A 50 -18.69 23.78 -27.19
C LYS A 50 -18.77 25.22 -27.72
N HIS A 51 -17.78 26.06 -27.39
CA HIS A 51 -17.71 27.44 -27.86
C HIS A 51 -17.57 27.56 -29.38
N GLN A 52 -17.04 26.54 -30.06
CA GLN A 52 -16.98 26.53 -31.51
C GLN A 52 -18.34 26.16 -32.12
N ASP A 53 -18.99 25.12 -31.59
CA ASP A 53 -20.30 24.67 -32.08
C ASP A 53 -21.35 25.78 -31.93
N GLU A 54 -21.30 26.54 -30.85
CA GLU A 54 -22.18 27.70 -30.58
C GLU A 54 -21.93 28.90 -31.51
N GLN A 55 -20.76 29.01 -32.12
CA GLN A 55 -20.35 30.18 -32.92
C GLN A 55 -20.30 29.91 -34.42
N SER A 56 -20.96 28.85 -34.90
CA SER A 56 -21.01 28.33 -36.28
C SER A 56 -21.57 29.30 -37.37
N GLY A 57 -21.52 30.62 -37.17
CA GLY A 57 -21.85 31.66 -38.15
C GLY A 57 -20.66 32.11 -39.01
N ASN A 58 -20.67 33.37 -39.48
CA ASN A 58 -19.56 33.98 -40.25
C ASN A 58 -18.32 34.16 -39.35
N ILE A 59 -17.54 33.10 -39.20
CA ILE A 59 -16.27 33.11 -38.47
C ILE A 59 -15.18 33.58 -39.42
N ASP A 60 -14.43 34.60 -39.01
CA ASP A 60 -13.18 35.01 -39.67
C ASP A 60 -12.18 33.84 -39.69
N LEU A 61 -11.62 33.53 -40.85
CA LEU A 61 -10.70 32.41 -41.08
C LEU A 61 -9.52 32.45 -40.09
N LEU A 62 -9.02 33.64 -39.76
CA LEU A 62 -7.92 33.82 -38.81
C LEU A 62 -8.30 33.36 -37.40
N MET A 63 -9.53 33.69 -36.96
CA MET A 63 -10.06 33.27 -35.66
C MET A 63 -10.29 31.76 -35.61
N SER A 64 -10.70 31.14 -36.73
CA SER A 64 -10.83 29.69 -36.84
C SER A 64 -9.47 28.99 -36.70
N GLN A 65 -8.43 29.49 -37.37
CA GLN A 65 -7.08 28.92 -37.29
C GLN A 65 -6.48 29.05 -35.88
N TYR A 66 -6.69 30.19 -35.22
CA TYR A 66 -6.23 30.40 -33.85
C TYR A 66 -6.86 29.38 -32.89
N ARG A 67 -8.19 29.19 -32.96
CA ARG A 67 -8.90 28.21 -32.13
C ARG A 67 -8.40 26.80 -32.34
N GLU A 68 -8.18 26.41 -33.58
CA GLU A 68 -7.68 25.08 -33.90
C GLU A 68 -6.29 24.86 -33.30
N LYS A 69 -5.40 25.84 -33.43
CA LYS A 69 -4.06 25.79 -32.83
C LYS A 69 -4.11 25.69 -31.30
N THR A 70 -4.98 26.46 -30.65
CA THR A 70 -5.19 26.39 -29.20
C THR A 70 -5.69 25.01 -28.79
N ARG A 71 -6.65 24.44 -29.53
CA ARG A 71 -7.18 23.11 -29.27
C ARG A 71 -6.12 22.03 -29.41
N GLU A 72 -5.30 22.10 -30.45
CA GLU A 72 -4.20 21.18 -30.68
C GLU A 72 -3.16 21.27 -29.56
N GLN A 73 -2.87 22.48 -29.06
CA GLN A 73 -1.99 22.68 -27.91
C GLN A 73 -2.56 22.01 -26.65
N VAL A 74 -3.83 22.22 -26.34
CA VAL A 74 -4.49 21.58 -25.17
C VAL A 74 -4.50 20.06 -25.33
N LYS A 75 -4.72 19.55 -26.55
CA LYS A 75 -4.64 18.10 -26.82
C LYS A 75 -3.26 17.52 -26.51
N ARG A 76 -2.18 18.18 -26.93
CA ARG A 76 -0.80 17.75 -26.61
C ARG A 76 -0.52 17.79 -25.11
N GLN A 77 -1.09 18.78 -24.40
CA GLN A 77 -0.99 18.86 -22.94
C GLN A 77 -1.74 17.69 -22.28
N ILE A 78 -2.94 17.34 -22.75
CA ILE A 78 -3.69 16.17 -22.29
C ILE A 78 -2.89 14.89 -22.50
N GLU A 79 -2.35 14.66 -23.69
CA GLU A 79 -1.55 13.46 -24.00
C GLU A 79 -0.33 13.35 -23.08
N THR A 80 0.36 14.46 -22.83
CA THR A 80 1.49 14.51 -21.91
C THR A 80 1.04 14.21 -20.47
N GLN A 81 -0.05 14.82 -20.02
CA GLN A 81 -0.56 14.63 -18.65
C GLN A 81 -1.09 13.20 -18.44
N GLN A 82 -1.68 12.57 -19.45
CA GLN A 82 -2.08 11.16 -19.41
C GLN A 82 -0.89 10.24 -19.14
N LEU A 83 0.27 10.51 -19.76
CA LEU A 83 1.49 9.75 -19.46
C LEU A 83 1.96 9.96 -18.02
N VAL A 84 1.84 11.18 -17.49
CA VAL A 84 2.17 11.48 -16.08
C VAL A 84 1.24 10.72 -15.13
N VAL A 85 -0.07 10.74 -15.39
CA VAL A 85 -1.06 9.97 -14.60
C VAL A 85 -0.75 8.48 -14.66
N GLN A 86 -0.44 7.93 -15.84
CA GLN A 86 -0.09 6.52 -15.98
C GLN A 86 1.16 6.16 -15.14
N GLN A 87 2.18 7.01 -15.15
CA GLN A 87 3.37 6.81 -14.32
C GLN A 87 3.05 6.88 -12.82
N ALA A 88 2.19 7.81 -12.40
CA ALA A 88 1.72 7.91 -11.02
C ALA A 88 0.93 6.66 -10.60
N CYS A 89 0.03 6.15 -11.46
CA CYS A 89 -0.69 4.89 -11.26
C CYS A 89 0.27 3.72 -11.05
N ASN A 90 1.27 3.58 -11.93
CA ASN A 90 2.25 2.50 -11.85
C ASN A 90 3.04 2.57 -10.53
N ARG A 91 3.46 3.76 -10.09
CA ARG A 91 4.16 3.94 -8.81
C ARG A 91 3.26 3.61 -7.62
N TYR A 92 2.00 4.04 -7.67
CA TYR A 92 1.01 3.73 -6.64
C TYR A 92 0.81 2.22 -6.53
N HIS A 93 0.58 1.52 -7.64
CA HIS A 93 0.44 0.06 -7.64
C HIS A 93 1.67 -0.66 -7.11
N ALA A 94 2.87 -0.29 -7.57
CA ALA A 94 4.11 -0.87 -7.06
C ALA A 94 4.27 -0.66 -5.54
N SER A 95 3.85 0.49 -5.01
CA SER A 95 3.86 0.74 -3.56
C SER A 95 2.83 -0.11 -2.81
N GLN A 96 1.65 -0.37 -3.39
CA GLN A 96 0.64 -1.25 -2.81
C GLN A 96 1.14 -2.69 -2.73
N GLU A 97 1.80 -3.20 -3.77
CA GLU A 97 2.40 -4.54 -3.78
C GLU A 97 3.49 -4.67 -2.71
N ARG A 98 4.33 -3.63 -2.56
CA ARG A 98 5.34 -3.59 -1.49
C ARG A 98 4.72 -3.64 -0.10
N LEU A 99 3.69 -2.83 0.15
CA LEU A 99 2.96 -2.85 1.42
C LEU A 99 2.35 -4.22 1.70
N LEU A 100 1.75 -4.86 0.69
CA LEU A 100 1.22 -6.22 0.84
C LEU A 100 2.32 -7.20 1.25
N GLY A 101 3.50 -7.11 0.63
CA GLY A 101 4.66 -7.90 1.03
C GLY A 101 5.03 -7.72 2.50
N LYS A 102 5.07 -6.48 2.99
CA LYS A 102 5.37 -6.15 4.39
C LYS A 102 4.31 -6.61 5.38
N VAL A 103 3.03 -6.51 5.03
CA VAL A 103 1.93 -7.07 5.82
C VAL A 103 2.06 -8.60 5.94
N VAL A 104 2.40 -9.28 4.84
CA VAL A 104 2.59 -10.74 4.86
C VAL A 104 3.79 -11.13 5.72
N GLU A 105 4.88 -10.37 5.64
CA GLU A 105 6.09 -10.58 6.44
C GLU A 105 5.84 -10.40 7.95
N GLU A 106 5.17 -9.31 8.35
CA GLU A 106 4.78 -9.08 9.74
C GLU A 106 3.87 -10.21 10.29
N LYS A 107 2.86 -10.63 9.52
CA LYS A 107 1.98 -11.75 9.90
C LYS A 107 2.73 -13.06 10.09
N LYS A 108 3.77 -13.33 9.28
CA LYS A 108 4.61 -14.53 9.46
C LYS A 108 5.32 -14.51 10.81
N TYR A 109 5.86 -13.37 11.23
CA TYR A 109 6.53 -13.24 12.52
C TYR A 109 5.56 -13.38 13.69
N VAL A 110 4.37 -12.77 13.61
CA VAL A 110 3.31 -12.93 14.61
C VAL A 110 2.93 -14.40 14.77
N THR A 111 2.64 -15.09 13.66
CA THR A 111 2.25 -16.51 13.67
C THR A 111 3.37 -17.39 14.25
N LEU A 112 4.63 -17.09 13.91
CA LEU A 112 5.76 -17.84 14.42
C LEU A 112 5.97 -17.61 15.92
N HIS A 113 5.77 -16.39 16.40
CA HIS A 113 5.83 -16.04 17.82
C HIS A 113 4.74 -16.78 18.62
N GLU A 114 3.50 -16.79 18.14
CA GLU A 114 2.40 -17.56 18.73
C GLU A 114 2.75 -19.05 18.84
N LYS A 115 3.28 -19.62 17.75
CA LYS A 115 3.68 -21.04 17.73
C LYS A 115 4.79 -21.34 18.74
N VAL A 116 5.81 -20.48 18.82
CA VAL A 116 6.90 -20.64 19.81
C VAL A 116 6.34 -20.55 21.23
N SER A 117 5.48 -19.58 21.50
CA SER A 117 4.84 -19.42 22.82
C SER A 117 4.01 -20.64 23.22
N MET A 118 3.22 -21.20 22.29
CA MET A 118 2.45 -22.43 22.53
C MET A 118 3.35 -23.64 22.81
N GLN A 119 4.48 -23.75 22.11
CA GLN A 119 5.46 -24.82 22.34
C GLN A 119 6.11 -24.67 23.72
N GLU A 120 6.54 -23.47 24.10
CA GLU A 120 7.10 -23.18 25.42
C GLU A 120 6.11 -23.54 26.54
N MET A 121 4.85 -23.15 26.40
CA MET A 121 3.79 -23.50 27.37
C MET A 121 3.61 -25.02 27.47
N THR A 122 3.64 -25.73 26.34
CA THR A 122 3.47 -27.19 26.32
C THR A 122 4.63 -27.90 27.01
N VAL A 123 5.87 -27.46 26.73
CA VAL A 123 7.08 -27.99 27.38
C VAL A 123 7.03 -27.71 28.88
N ALA A 124 6.68 -26.48 29.30
CA ALA A 124 6.58 -26.12 30.70
C ALA A 124 5.58 -27.01 31.47
N LYS A 125 4.40 -27.26 30.90
CA LYS A 125 3.39 -28.16 31.48
C LYS A 125 3.89 -29.61 31.60
N LEU A 126 4.59 -30.11 30.58
CA LEU A 126 5.15 -31.46 30.60
C LEU A 126 6.24 -31.59 31.67
N THR A 127 7.12 -30.58 31.79
CA THR A 127 8.15 -30.57 32.84
C THR A 127 7.54 -30.45 34.23
N GLU A 128 6.51 -29.62 34.43
CA GLU A 128 5.81 -29.52 35.71
C GLU A 128 5.16 -30.85 36.09
N GLN A 129 4.48 -31.52 35.14
CA GLN A 129 3.89 -32.83 35.37
C GLN A 129 4.94 -33.87 35.77
N GLN A 130 6.08 -33.92 35.06
CA GLN A 130 7.18 -34.82 35.39
C GLN A 130 7.72 -34.58 36.81
N MET A 131 7.91 -33.32 37.20
CA MET A 131 8.37 -32.98 38.55
C MET A 131 7.34 -33.38 39.62
N MET A 132 6.04 -33.22 39.35
CA MET A 132 4.98 -33.63 40.27
C MET A 132 4.90 -35.15 40.40
N ASP A 133 5.07 -35.89 39.30
CA ASP A 133 5.11 -37.36 39.30
C ASP A 133 6.34 -37.87 40.09
N GLU A 134 7.52 -37.25 39.90
CA GLU A 134 8.73 -37.56 40.68
C GLU A 134 8.53 -37.31 42.18
N LEU A 135 7.92 -36.18 42.56
CA LEU A 135 7.61 -35.87 43.96
C LEU A 135 6.62 -36.87 44.56
N ALA A 136 5.60 -37.28 43.80
CA ALA A 136 4.64 -38.29 44.24
C ALA A 136 5.33 -39.63 44.51
N VAL A 137 6.26 -40.05 43.65
CA VAL A 137 7.08 -41.25 43.86
C VAL A 137 7.95 -41.12 45.11
N ILE A 138 8.59 -39.97 45.34
CA ILE A 138 9.43 -39.76 46.54
C ILE A 138 8.58 -39.80 47.83
N HIS A 139 7.41 -39.17 47.83
CA HIS A 139 6.55 -39.09 49.01
C HIS A 139 5.83 -40.40 49.32
N HIS A 140 5.35 -41.12 48.32
CA HIS A 140 4.57 -42.35 48.50
C HIS A 140 5.42 -43.63 48.37
N GLY A 141 6.59 -43.57 47.72
CA GLY A 141 7.51 -44.69 47.57
C GLY A 141 8.38 -44.97 48.80
N LYS A 142 8.48 -44.04 49.76
CA LYS A 142 9.19 -44.22 51.04
C LYS A 142 8.41 -45.02 52.10
N GLY A 143 7.26 -45.58 51.74
CA GLY A 143 6.38 -46.34 52.62
C GLY A 143 6.48 -47.87 52.52
N LYS A 144 7.64 -48.43 52.13
CA LYS A 144 7.94 -49.86 52.24
C LYS A 144 9.18 -50.08 53.08
#